data_AF-A0A431WJZ8-F1
#
_entry.id   AF-A0A431WJZ8-F1
#
_cell.length_a   1.000
_cell.length_b   1.000
_cell.length_c   1.000
_cell.angle_alpha   90.00
_cell.angle_beta   90.00
_cell.angle_gamma   90.00
#
_symmetry.space_group_name_H-M   'P 1'
#
loop_
_entity.id
_entity.type
_entity.pdbx_description
1 polymer ?
#
loop_
_entity_poly.entity_id
_entity_poly.type
_entity_poly.pdbx_seq_one_letter_code
_entity_poly.pdbx_strand_id
1 'polypeptide(L)'
;MIPFVIIIVSILIARELFRMYFKRNWVLIHTAFGAEEYFQILSRLKSQGVKFKVETPFRGFDSRMDRNLDKMQYDIYVKKEMENLAASAIHKSM
;
A
#
# COMPACT_ATOMS: atom_id res chain seq x y z
N MET A 1 10.31 -38.20 17.98
CA MET A 1 11.07 -37.70 16.82
C MET A 1 10.15 -37.33 15.65
N ILE A 2 9.40 -38.26 15.08
CA ILE A 2 8.47 -38.04 13.95
C ILE A 2 7.44 -36.89 14.17
N PRO A 3 6.72 -36.78 15.30
CA PRO A 3 5.75 -35.69 15.48
C PRO A 3 6.40 -34.30 15.58
N PHE A 4 7.63 -34.22 16.09
CA PHE A 4 8.38 -32.97 16.20
C PHE A 4 8.83 -32.46 14.83
N VAL A 5 9.25 -33.38 13.95
CA VAL A 5 9.60 -33.07 12.56
C VAL A 5 8.37 -32.56 11.78
N ILE A 6 7.21 -33.18 11.96
CA ILE A 6 5.96 -32.73 11.31
C ILE A 6 5.60 -31.31 11.72
N ILE A 7 5.66 -30.99 13.03
CA ILE A 7 5.37 -29.64 13.53
C ILE A 7 6.29 -28.59 12.91
N ILE A 8 7.60 -28.87 12.83
CA ILE A 8 8.58 -27.94 12.24
C ILE A 8 8.27 -27.72 10.75
N VAL A 9 7.98 -28.78 10.00
CA VAL A 9 7.63 -28.69 8.58
C VAL A 9 6.34 -27.88 8.38
N SER A 10 5.32 -28.09 9.20
CA SER A 10 4.07 -27.32 9.15
C SER A 10 4.31 -25.83 9.39
N ILE A 11 5.18 -25.46 10.33
CA ILE A 11 5.55 -24.05 10.61
C ILE A 11 6.25 -23.43 9.40
N LEU A 12 7.16 -24.16 8.75
CA LEU A 12 7.87 -23.66 7.57
C LEU A 12 6.93 -23.42 6.38
N ILE A 13 5.97 -24.33 6.15
CA ILE A 13 4.95 -24.18 5.11
C ILE A 13 4.04 -22.99 5.42
N ALA A 14 3.55 -22.88 6.65
CA ALA A 14 2.70 -21.76 7.09
C ALA A 14 3.40 -20.41 6.90
N ARG A 15 4.69 -20.33 7.24
CA ARG A 15 5.51 -19.12 7.03
C ARG A 15 5.54 -18.71 5.56
N GLU A 16 5.72 -19.66 4.65
CA GLU A 16 5.83 -19.36 3.23
C GLU A 16 4.49 -18.94 2.61
N LEU A 17 3.40 -19.60 3.01
CA LEU A 17 2.04 -19.18 2.65
C LEU A 17 1.73 -17.77 3.14
N PHE A 18 2.11 -17.45 4.38
CA PHE A 18 1.94 -16.11 4.93
C PHE A 18 2.74 -15.08 4.12
N ARG A 19 4.00 -15.39 3.78
CA ARG A 19 4.85 -14.50 2.97
C ARG A 19 4.25 -14.24 1.58
N MET A 20 3.71 -15.27 0.96
CA MET A 20 3.08 -15.21 -0.36
C MET A 20 1.80 -14.38 -0.33
N TYR A 21 0.95 -14.56 0.69
CA TYR A 21 -0.28 -13.77 0.87
C TYR A 21 -0.01 -12.27 1.04
N PHE A 22 1.05 -11.90 1.76
CA PHE A 22 1.38 -10.49 1.99
C PHE A 22 2.06 -9.80 0.81
N LYS A 23 2.80 -10.54 -0.03
CA LYS A 23 3.53 -9.95 -1.17
C LYS A 23 2.69 -9.77 -2.43
N ARG A 24 1.68 -10.61 -2.68
CA ARG A 24 1.11 -10.75 -4.04
C ARG A 24 0.04 -9.74 -4.43
N ASN A 25 -0.43 -8.90 -3.51
CA ASN A 25 -1.72 -8.27 -3.68
C ASN A 25 -1.66 -6.74 -3.76
N TRP A 26 -0.52 -6.07 -3.92
CA TRP A 26 -0.53 -4.60 -4.03
C TRP A 26 -0.87 -4.17 -5.46
N VAL A 27 -1.96 -3.42 -5.61
CA VAL A 27 -2.48 -2.89 -6.88
C VAL A 27 -2.47 -1.37 -6.81
N LEU A 28 -1.98 -0.72 -7.87
CA LEU A 28 -2.02 0.73 -7.99
C LEU A 28 -3.48 1.17 -8.15
N ILE A 29 -3.97 2.03 -7.27
CA ILE A 29 -5.36 2.52 -7.30
C ILE A 29 -5.47 3.97 -7.77
N HIS A 30 -4.48 4.80 -7.43
CA HIS A 30 -4.47 6.22 -7.77
C HIS A 30 -3.04 6.75 -7.85
N THR A 31 -2.82 7.68 -8.76
CA THR A 31 -1.60 8.47 -8.84
C THR A 31 -2.00 9.91 -8.57
N ALA A 32 -1.58 10.45 -7.43
CA ALA A 32 -1.84 11.83 -7.06
C ALA A 32 -0.67 12.72 -7.49
N PHE A 33 -0.98 13.92 -7.99
CA PHE A 33 0.02 14.94 -8.32
C PHE A 33 -0.10 16.11 -7.35
N GLY A 34 0.96 16.34 -6.59
CA GLY A 34 0.99 17.36 -5.55
C GLY A 34 0.59 16.83 -4.18
N ALA A 35 1.01 17.55 -3.14
CA ALA A 35 0.74 17.18 -1.76
C ALA A 35 -0.75 17.28 -1.39
N GLU A 36 -1.48 18.24 -1.96
CA GLU A 36 -2.90 18.47 -1.66
C GLU A 36 -3.76 17.26 -2.07
N GLU A 37 -3.70 16.87 -3.34
CA GLU A 37 -4.43 15.70 -3.85
C GLU A 37 -4.02 14.42 -3.10
N TYR A 38 -2.73 14.26 -2.84
CA TYR A 38 -2.19 13.15 -2.06
C TYR A 38 -2.86 13.05 -0.67
N PHE A 39 -2.82 14.12 0.13
CA PHE A 39 -3.40 14.10 1.47
C PHE A 39 -4.92 13.92 1.44
N GLN A 40 -5.60 14.47 0.43
CA GLN A 40 -7.03 14.28 0.25
C GLN A 40 -7.37 12.80 0.03
N ILE A 41 -6.70 12.13 -0.90
CA ILE A 41 -6.93 10.71 -1.18
C ILE A 41 -6.56 9.83 0.03
N LEU A 42 -5.48 10.15 0.73
CA LEU A 42 -5.09 9.44 1.95
C LEU A 42 -6.15 9.53 3.05
N SER A 43 -6.76 10.70 3.22
CA SER A 43 -7.82 10.89 4.21
C SER A 43 -9.05 10.02 3.89
N ARG A 44 -9.41 9.89 2.61
CA ARG A 44 -10.53 9.05 2.15
C ARG A 44 -10.23 7.56 2.35
N LEU A 45 -9.03 7.11 2.03
CA LEU A 45 -8.63 5.72 2.25
C LEU A 45 -8.56 5.37 3.75
N LYS A 46 -8.05 6.28 4.58
CA LYS A 46 -8.03 6.12 6.05
C LYS A 46 -9.43 6.08 6.64
N SER A 47 -10.36 6.91 6.19
CA SER A 47 -11.73 6.93 6.73
C SER A 47 -12.48 5.62 6.50
N GLN A 48 -12.10 4.87 5.45
CA GLN A 48 -12.63 3.54 5.13
C GLN A 48 -11.79 2.39 5.72
N GLY A 49 -10.74 2.68 6.50
CA GLY A 49 -9.87 1.66 7.10
C GLY A 49 -9.02 0.87 6.10
N VAL A 50 -8.84 1.39 4.87
CA VAL A 50 -8.08 0.70 3.83
C VAL A 50 -6.59 0.77 4.13
N LYS A 51 -5.91 -0.38 4.07
CA LYS A 51 -4.45 -0.42 4.13
C LYS A 51 -3.86 -0.07 2.77
N PHE A 52 -3.07 0.99 2.73
CA PHE A 52 -2.41 1.47 1.51
C PHE A 52 -0.90 1.60 1.72
N LYS A 53 -0.16 1.57 0.61
CA LYS A 53 1.27 1.83 0.49
C LYS A 53 1.44 2.97 -0.50
N VAL A 54 2.34 3.89 -0.21
CA VAL A 54 2.66 5.00 -1.11
C VAL A 54 4.07 4.80 -1.62
N GLU A 55 4.25 4.87 -2.92
CA GLU A 55 5.57 4.97 -3.54
C GLU A 55 5.69 6.35 -4.21
N THR A 56 6.80 7.01 -3.93
CA THR A 56 7.18 8.25 -4.61
C THR A 56 8.37 7.93 -5.49
N PRO A 57 8.41 8.37 -6.76
CA PRO A 57 9.58 8.18 -7.61
C PRO A 57 10.78 8.84 -6.91
N PHE A 58 11.75 8.01 -6.55
CA PHE A 58 12.91 8.38 -5.76
C PHE A 58 13.63 9.56 -6.43
N ARG A 59 13.61 10.73 -5.79
CA ARG A 59 14.50 11.85 -6.11
C ARG A 59 15.46 11.98 -4.94
N GLY A 60 16.76 12.00 -5.27
CA GLY A 60 17.86 11.81 -4.34
C GLY A 60 17.82 12.67 -3.08
N PHE A 61 18.70 12.31 -2.15
CA PHE A 61 18.86 12.80 -0.78
C PHE A 61 19.25 14.29 -0.66
N ASP A 62 18.69 15.18 -1.48
CA ASP A 62 18.93 16.61 -1.42
C ASP A 62 17.81 17.28 -0.61
N SER A 63 18.18 17.70 0.60
CA SER A 63 17.39 18.43 1.60
C SER A 63 16.88 19.81 1.15
N ARG A 64 16.93 20.11 -0.15
CA ARG A 64 16.48 21.38 -0.76
C ARG A 64 15.14 21.27 -1.51
N MET A 65 14.52 20.09 -1.52
CA MET A 65 13.28 19.77 -2.27
C MET A 65 11.96 20.13 -1.59
N ASP A 66 11.97 20.80 -0.43
CA ASP A 66 10.75 21.21 0.28
C ASP A 66 9.92 22.30 -0.46
N ARG A 67 10.44 22.81 -1.58
CA ARG A 67 9.84 23.94 -2.31
C ARG A 67 8.99 23.56 -3.53
N ASN A 68 8.86 22.27 -3.88
CA ASN A 68 8.11 21.84 -5.08
C ASN A 68 7.18 20.65 -4.79
N LEU A 69 6.50 20.69 -3.64
CA LEU A 69 5.50 19.71 -3.24
C LEU A 69 4.41 19.51 -4.30
N ASP A 70 4.04 20.55 -5.04
CA ASP A 70 3.03 20.52 -6.11
C ASP A 70 3.44 19.71 -7.35
N LYS A 71 4.73 19.42 -7.54
CA LYS A 71 5.22 18.63 -8.69
C LYS A 71 5.59 17.19 -8.30
N MET A 72 5.27 16.77 -7.08
CA MET A 72 5.53 15.40 -6.64
C MET A 72 4.41 14.46 -7.07
N GLN A 73 4.81 13.34 -7.65
CA GLN A 73 3.90 12.25 -7.98
C GLN A 73 3.89 11.25 -6.82
N TYR A 74 2.70 10.85 -6.39
CA TYR A 74 2.48 9.87 -5.33
C TYR A 74 1.66 8.72 -5.90
N ASP A 75 2.30 7.57 -6.08
CA ASP A 75 1.64 6.36 -6.53
C ASP A 75 1.11 5.60 -5.32
N ILE A 76 -0.22 5.45 -5.24
CA ILE A 76 -0.92 4.89 -4.10
C ILE A 76 -1.37 3.47 -4.45
N TYR A 77 -0.86 2.51 -3.70
CA TYR A 77 -1.16 1.10 -3.85
C TYR A 77 -2.03 0.61 -2.70
N VAL A 78 -2.97 -0.27 -2.99
CA VAL A 78 -3.83 -0.94 -2.00
C VAL A 78 -3.73 -2.43 -2.16
N LYS A 79 -4.14 -3.18 -1.13
CA LYS A 79 -4.30 -4.62 -1.31
C LYS A 79 -5.45 -4.90 -2.28
N LYS A 80 -5.28 -5.91 -3.14
CA LYS A 80 -6.22 -6.37 -4.17
C LYS A 80 -7.56 -6.76 -3.55
N GLU A 81 -7.53 -7.34 -2.36
CA GLU A 81 -8.74 -7.65 -1.58
C GLU A 81 -9.56 -6.41 -1.19
N MET A 82 -8.94 -5.23 -1.18
CA MET A 82 -9.54 -3.94 -0.84
C MET A 82 -9.70 -3.02 -2.05
N GLU A 83 -9.45 -3.49 -3.28
CA GLU A 83 -9.50 -2.68 -4.49
C GLU A 83 -10.87 -2.01 -4.69
N ASN A 84 -11.95 -2.78 -4.59
CA ASN A 84 -13.32 -2.27 -4.71
C ASN A 84 -13.67 -1.24 -3.63
N LEU A 85 -13.20 -1.46 -2.39
CA LEU A 85 -13.41 -0.56 -1.27
C LEU A 85 -12.62 0.75 -1.47
N ALA A 86 -11.38 0.65 -1.94
CA ALA A 86 -10.53 1.78 -2.26
C ALA A 86 -11.07 2.61 -3.42
N ALA A 87 -11.52 1.96 -4.51
CA ALA A 87 -12.15 2.62 -5.65
C ALA A 87 -13.41 3.40 -5.22
N SER A 88 -14.24 2.78 -4.37
CA SER A 88 -15.41 3.44 -3.80
C SER A 88 -15.03 4.64 -2.92
N ALA A 89 -13.97 4.51 -2.10
CA ALA A 89 -13.48 5.60 -1.24
C ALA A 89 -12.98 6.80 -2.05
N ILE A 90 -12.32 6.55 -3.18
CA ILE A 90 -11.79 7.59 -4.07
C ILE A 90 -12.93 8.28 -4.82
N HIS A 91 -13.87 7.51 -5.37
CA HIS A 91 -14.96 8.03 -6.20
C HIS A 91 -16.12 8.62 -5.40
N LYS A 92 -16.23 8.34 -4.10
CA LYS A 92 -17.22 8.98 -3.23
C LYS A 92 -16.89 10.46 -3.09
N SER A 93 -17.40 11.27 -4.02
CA SER A 93 -17.54 12.71 -3.84
C SER A 93 -18.52 12.93 -2.70
N MET A 94 -18.09 13.72 -1.71
CA MET A 94 -18.96 14.19 -0.64
C MET A 94 -20.14 14.96 -1.21
#